data_AF-A0A1V5T9C4-F1
#
_entry.id   AF-A0A1V5T9C4-F1
#
_cell.length_a   1.000
_cell.length_b   1.000
_cell.length_c   1.000
_cell.angle_alpha   90.00
_cell.angle_beta   90.00
_cell.angle_gamma   90.00
#
_symmetry.space_group_name_H-M   'P 1'
#
loop_
_entity.id
_entity.type
_entity.pdbx_description
1 polymer ?
#
loop_
_entity_poly.entity_id
_entity_poly.type
_entity_poly.pdbx_seq_one_letter_code
_entity_poly.pdbx_strand_id
1 'polypeptide(L)'
;MFSSTNYSFGGELTVAGLMFLLEQPQKKGYSDRTGSGAHRVPFSRNEPRNRKCFRGCNFQEVLVMFKEFLPYEKVRNNALKMAYRIHQEGFIPDVIYVSLRGGAYLANVISEYFKIVRKDAHPVLYAAVVARSYSDVRQHDRVMVDGWTYSPEHLRHGDKILLIDDIFDSGRTINHLVEILIDKGIPRKDIKVAVHDYKFFSYKDEQLPIQPDYWCRKHEIHTPDEDRWIHYMSHELIGLSEKELEENYYHDDPELKPILSVLNAAK
;
A
#
# COMPACT_ATOMS: atom_id res chain seq x y z
N MET A 1 21.60 27.43 -36.54
CA MET A 1 22.84 26.99 -35.86
C MET A 1 22.41 26.17 -34.64
N PHE A 2 22.23 24.87 -34.81
CA PHE A 2 21.95 23.93 -33.72
C PHE A 2 23.29 23.37 -33.24
N SER A 3 23.55 23.44 -31.94
CA SER A 3 24.71 22.81 -31.30
C SER A 3 24.19 21.69 -30.41
N SER A 4 24.39 20.46 -30.85
CA SER A 4 24.21 19.23 -30.10
C SER A 4 25.53 18.90 -29.38
N THR A 5 25.45 18.67 -28.07
CA THR A 5 26.55 18.07 -27.30
C THR A 5 26.07 16.72 -26.77
N ASN A 6 26.58 15.66 -27.38
CA ASN A 6 26.48 14.29 -26.89
C ASN A 6 27.53 14.08 -25.80
N TYR A 7 27.13 13.56 -24.64
CA TYR A 7 28.04 12.97 -23.67
C TYR A 7 27.68 11.50 -23.50
N SER A 8 28.59 10.63 -23.94
CA SER A 8 28.60 9.20 -23.65
C SER A 8 29.44 8.96 -22.40
N PHE A 9 28.94 8.18 -21.44
CA PHE A 9 29.78 7.51 -20.45
C PHE A 9 29.26 6.08 -20.26
N GLY A 10 30.04 5.13 -20.75
CA GLY A 10 29.93 3.72 -20.40
C GLY A 10 30.67 3.44 -19.10
N GLY A 11 30.18 2.46 -18.35
CA GLY A 11 30.81 1.96 -17.14
C GLY A 11 30.05 0.72 -16.64
N GLU A 12 30.56 -0.45 -17.00
CA GLU A 12 30.12 -1.76 -16.51
C GLU A 12 30.45 -1.90 -15.01
N LEU A 13 29.46 -2.23 -14.17
CA LEU A 13 29.71 -2.67 -12.79
C LEU A 13 29.77 -4.20 -12.75
N THR A 14 30.93 -4.72 -12.37
CA THR A 14 31.20 -6.15 -12.15
C THR A 14 30.80 -6.59 -10.74
N VAL A 15 30.34 -7.85 -10.65
CA VAL A 15 29.63 -8.52 -9.55
C VAL A 15 30.47 -8.81 -8.28
N ALA A 16 31.62 -8.15 -8.08
CA ALA A 16 32.54 -8.48 -6.98
C ALA A 16 32.43 -7.61 -5.70
N GLY A 17 31.48 -6.67 -5.63
CA GLY A 17 31.36 -5.71 -4.52
C GLY A 17 30.36 -6.05 -3.41
N LEU A 18 29.65 -7.17 -3.48
CA LEU A 18 28.46 -7.44 -2.64
C LEU A 18 28.63 -8.59 -1.63
N MET A 19 29.86 -8.86 -1.17
CA MET A 19 30.15 -9.92 -0.20
C MET A 19 31.11 -9.45 0.91
N PHE A 20 30.79 -8.32 1.55
CA PHE A 20 31.48 -7.91 2.77
C PHE A 20 30.61 -6.99 3.61
N LEU A 21 29.58 -7.53 4.27
CA LEU A 21 28.88 -6.89 5.41
C LEU A 21 27.89 -7.87 6.08
N LEU A 22 28.31 -9.12 6.30
CA LEU A 22 27.65 -10.01 7.23
C LEU A 22 28.68 -10.44 8.28
N GLU A 23 28.30 -10.27 9.54
CA GLU A 23 28.98 -10.66 10.79
C GLU A 23 29.46 -9.47 11.63
N GLN A 24 28.63 -9.04 12.58
CA GLN A 24 29.07 -8.77 13.96
C GLN A 24 27.92 -9.09 14.95
N PRO A 25 28.18 -9.86 16.03
CA PRO A 25 27.16 -10.23 17.02
C PRO A 25 27.00 -9.17 18.12
N GLN A 26 25.75 -8.78 18.43
CA GLN A 26 25.41 -7.89 19.53
C GLN A 26 25.28 -8.67 20.85
N LYS A 27 26.10 -8.29 21.84
CA LYS A 27 26.08 -8.78 23.23
C LYS A 27 24.85 -8.27 23.99
N LYS A 28 24.16 -9.16 24.69
CA LYS A 28 23.17 -8.82 25.76
C LYS A 28 23.89 -8.77 27.11
N GLY A 29 23.57 -7.78 27.94
CA GLY A 29 23.98 -7.75 29.35
C GLY A 29 23.13 -6.80 30.20
N TYR A 30 22.57 -7.39 31.28
CA TYR A 30 22.03 -6.75 32.51
C TYR A 30 20.70 -5.98 32.38
N SER A 31 19.70 -6.07 33.27
CA SER A 31 19.69 -6.36 34.71
C SER A 31 18.32 -6.89 35.20
N ASP A 32 18.31 -7.87 36.10
CA ASP A 32 17.14 -8.21 36.95
C ASP A 32 17.49 -7.98 38.42
N ARG A 33 16.60 -7.30 39.15
CA ARG A 33 16.63 -7.15 40.61
C ARG A 33 15.49 -7.98 41.22
N THR A 34 15.83 -8.77 42.24
CA THR A 34 15.11 -9.00 43.53
C THR A 34 13.59 -9.24 43.49
N GLY A 35 12.99 -10.24 44.14
CA GLY A 35 13.46 -11.22 45.12
C GLY A 35 12.25 -11.95 45.72
N SER A 36 12.52 -13.18 46.17
CA SER A 36 11.98 -13.88 47.36
C SER A 36 10.48 -13.85 47.72
N GLY A 37 9.91 -15.05 47.90
CA GLY A 37 8.68 -15.24 48.69
C GLY A 37 8.00 -16.59 48.49
N ALA A 38 8.60 -17.66 49.01
CA ALA A 38 7.98 -18.98 49.08
C ALA A 38 7.05 -19.09 50.29
N HIS A 39 5.79 -19.47 50.08
CA HIS A 39 4.98 -20.15 51.09
C HIS A 39 4.14 -21.25 50.44
N ARG A 40 4.24 -22.46 50.99
CA ARG A 40 3.65 -23.71 50.50
C ARG A 40 3.15 -24.48 51.71
N VAL A 41 1.84 -24.77 51.81
CA VAL A 41 1.21 -25.94 52.48
C VAL A 41 -0.34 -25.86 52.35
N PRO A 42 -1.14 -26.94 52.47
CA PRO A 42 -1.07 -28.22 51.76
C PRO A 42 -2.45 -28.73 51.23
N PHE A 43 -2.35 -29.66 50.27
CA PHE A 43 -3.12 -30.91 50.12
C PHE A 43 -4.50 -31.12 50.80
N SER A 44 -5.51 -31.43 49.96
CA SER A 44 -6.68 -32.27 50.32
C SER A 44 -7.08 -33.11 49.10
N ARG A 45 -7.25 -34.43 49.30
CA ARG A 45 -7.66 -35.44 48.30
C ARG A 45 -9.17 -35.67 48.37
N ASN A 46 -9.82 -35.87 47.21
CA ASN A 46 -10.60 -37.08 46.85
C ASN A 46 -11.53 -36.84 45.62
N GLU A 47 -11.12 -37.41 44.47
CA GLU A 47 -11.82 -38.25 43.44
C GLU A 47 -13.38 -38.26 43.26
N PRO A 48 -13.93 -38.83 42.15
CA PRO A 48 -13.43 -39.01 40.76
C PRO A 48 -14.48 -38.82 39.62
N ARG A 49 -14.02 -39.01 38.37
CA ARG A 49 -14.75 -39.44 37.14
C ARG A 49 -15.70 -38.45 36.43
N ASN A 50 -15.25 -37.94 35.27
CA ASN A 50 -15.90 -38.30 34.00
C ASN A 50 -14.96 -38.13 32.79
N ARG A 51 -14.54 -39.26 32.20
CA ARG A 51 -13.87 -39.27 30.90
C ARG A 51 -14.94 -39.14 29.82
N LYS A 52 -14.95 -38.04 29.09
CA LYS A 52 -15.42 -38.04 27.70
C LYS A 52 -14.29 -37.52 26.81
N CYS A 53 -13.56 -38.48 26.28
CA CYS A 53 -12.70 -38.32 25.13
C CYS A 53 -13.61 -37.95 23.94
N PHE A 54 -13.62 -36.69 23.52
CA PHE A 54 -14.09 -36.32 22.19
C PHE A 54 -12.86 -36.08 21.32
N ARG A 55 -12.63 -37.08 20.46
CA ARG A 55 -11.72 -37.02 19.33
C ARG A 55 -12.15 -35.89 18.39
N GLY A 56 -11.15 -35.20 17.85
CA GLY A 56 -11.09 -34.88 16.44
C GLY A 56 -12.07 -33.82 15.92
N CYS A 57 -11.59 -32.58 15.87
CA CYS A 57 -11.59 -31.78 14.64
C CYS A 57 -10.64 -30.60 14.85
N ASN A 58 -9.38 -30.78 14.48
CA ASN A 58 -8.57 -29.63 14.06
C ASN A 58 -9.08 -29.25 12.66
N PHE A 59 -10.23 -28.59 12.62
CA PHE A 59 -10.48 -27.67 11.52
C PHE A 59 -9.72 -26.41 11.91
N GLN A 60 -8.47 -26.29 11.46
CA GLN A 60 -8.02 -24.96 11.07
C GLN A 60 -8.99 -24.58 9.95
N GLU A 61 -10.05 -23.85 10.31
CA GLU A 61 -10.82 -23.10 9.34
C GLU A 61 -9.81 -22.20 8.65
N VAL A 62 -9.35 -22.63 7.48
CA VAL A 62 -8.61 -21.78 6.58
C VAL A 62 -9.62 -20.69 6.23
N LEU A 63 -9.47 -19.53 6.85
CA LEU A 63 -10.24 -18.35 6.56
C LEU A 63 -10.08 -18.11 5.05
N VAL A 64 -11.13 -18.43 4.29
CA VAL A 64 -11.12 -18.25 2.84
C VAL A 64 -11.26 -16.75 2.62
N MET A 65 -10.13 -16.06 2.56
CA MET A 65 -10.09 -14.64 2.26
C MET A 65 -10.71 -14.43 0.88
N PHE A 66 -11.82 -13.69 0.82
CA PHE A 66 -12.48 -13.36 -0.44
C PHE A 66 -11.55 -12.49 -1.28
N LYS A 67 -11.29 -12.90 -2.52
CA LYS A 67 -10.45 -12.16 -3.48
C LYS A 67 -11.30 -11.69 -4.65
N GLU A 68 -11.33 -10.38 -4.86
CA GLU A 68 -11.99 -9.73 -5.98
C GLU A 68 -10.96 -9.34 -7.04
N PHE A 69 -11.17 -9.73 -8.29
CA PHE A 69 -10.36 -9.26 -9.42
C PHE A 69 -10.95 -7.96 -9.98
N LEU A 70 -10.17 -6.89 -9.98
CA LEU A 70 -10.59 -5.58 -10.44
C LEU A 70 -10.03 -5.27 -11.84
N PRO A 71 -10.89 -5.20 -12.88
CA PRO A 71 -10.45 -4.92 -14.24
C PRO A 71 -9.98 -3.48 -14.45
N TYR A 72 -9.04 -3.32 -15.38
CA TYR A 72 -8.46 -2.02 -15.76
C TYR A 72 -9.52 -1.02 -16.25
N GLU A 73 -10.50 -1.45 -17.05
CA GLU A 73 -11.54 -0.54 -17.55
C GLU A 73 -12.39 0.07 -16.45
N LYS A 74 -12.66 -0.73 -15.40
CA LYS A 74 -13.43 -0.28 -14.23
C LYS A 74 -12.65 0.79 -13.47
N VAL A 75 -11.34 0.58 -13.25
CA VAL A 75 -10.48 1.59 -12.61
C VAL A 75 -10.43 2.88 -13.44
N ARG A 76 -10.23 2.80 -14.76
CA ARG A 76 -10.23 3.97 -15.65
C ARG A 76 -11.53 4.75 -15.58
N ASN A 77 -12.67 4.08 -15.72
CA ASN A 77 -13.97 4.73 -15.73
C ASN A 77 -14.29 5.37 -14.36
N ASN A 78 -13.89 4.71 -13.27
CA ASN A 78 -14.00 5.26 -11.92
C ASN A 78 -13.09 6.48 -11.72
N ALA A 79 -11.87 6.44 -12.24
CA ALA A 79 -10.92 7.56 -12.21
C ALA A 79 -11.51 8.82 -12.86
N LEU A 80 -12.09 8.69 -14.06
CA LEU A 80 -12.73 9.80 -14.77
C LEU A 80 -13.91 10.39 -14.01
N LYS A 81 -14.77 9.54 -13.43
CA LYS A 81 -15.89 9.98 -12.58
C LYS A 81 -15.40 10.72 -11.34
N MET A 82 -14.34 10.22 -10.70
CA MET A 82 -13.74 10.86 -9.53
C MET A 82 -13.08 12.19 -9.89
N ALA A 83 -12.31 12.27 -10.97
CA ALA A 83 -11.69 13.51 -11.45
C ALA A 83 -12.74 14.59 -11.75
N TYR A 84 -13.84 14.20 -12.42
CA TYR A 84 -14.98 15.07 -12.66
C TYR A 84 -15.57 15.60 -11.35
N ARG A 85 -15.79 14.73 -10.35
CA ARG A 85 -16.31 15.14 -9.03
C ARG A 85 -15.37 16.11 -8.31
N ILE A 86 -14.07 15.81 -8.25
CA ILE A 86 -13.05 16.70 -7.64
C ILE A 86 -13.10 18.09 -8.29
N HIS A 87 -13.19 18.14 -9.61
CA HIS A 87 -13.29 19.38 -10.36
C HIS A 87 -14.60 20.14 -10.08
N GLN A 88 -15.75 19.46 -10.05
CA GLN A 88 -17.04 20.09 -9.75
C GLN A 88 -17.10 20.70 -8.35
N GLU A 89 -16.37 20.12 -7.39
CA GLU A 89 -16.23 20.67 -6.03
C GLU A 89 -15.27 21.86 -5.95
N GLY A 90 -14.68 22.29 -7.07
CA GLY A 90 -13.81 23.46 -7.15
C GLY A 90 -12.36 23.21 -6.71
N PHE A 91 -11.97 21.94 -6.49
CA PHE A 91 -10.58 21.59 -6.24
C PHE A 91 -9.85 21.33 -7.56
N ILE A 92 -8.87 22.16 -7.89
CA ILE A 92 -8.06 22.02 -9.09
C ILE A 92 -6.59 21.94 -8.64
N PRO A 93 -5.94 20.76 -8.70
CA PRO A 93 -4.59 20.59 -8.16
C PRO A 93 -3.54 21.33 -9.00
N ASP A 94 -2.52 21.85 -8.34
CA ASP A 94 -1.29 22.34 -8.96
C ASP A 94 -0.27 21.20 -9.10
N VAL A 95 -0.24 20.30 -8.11
CA VAL A 95 0.61 19.11 -8.10
C VAL A 95 -0.24 17.88 -7.83
N ILE A 96 -0.10 16.86 -8.67
CA ILE A 96 -0.58 15.51 -8.41
C ILE A 96 0.62 14.67 -8.00
N TYR A 97 0.60 14.15 -6.77
CA TYR A 97 1.54 13.13 -6.32
C TYR A 97 0.90 11.75 -6.42
N VAL A 98 1.59 10.82 -7.06
CA VAL A 98 1.17 9.41 -7.10
C VAL A 98 2.03 8.56 -6.18
N SER A 99 1.38 7.80 -5.30
CA SER A 99 2.01 6.73 -4.54
C SER A 99 2.29 5.56 -5.48
N LEU A 100 3.58 5.27 -5.71
CA LEU A 100 4.00 4.16 -6.54
C LEU A 100 4.13 2.89 -5.70
N ARG A 101 3.80 1.72 -6.27
CA ARG A 101 3.43 1.51 -7.69
C ARG A 101 1.92 1.58 -7.96
N GLY A 102 1.09 1.22 -6.97
CA GLY A 102 -0.33 0.93 -7.17
C GLY A 102 -1.16 2.09 -7.72
N GLY A 103 -0.96 3.29 -7.17
CA GLY A 103 -1.66 4.51 -7.59
C GLY A 103 -1.40 4.94 -9.05
N ALA A 104 -0.38 4.41 -9.72
CA ALA A 104 0.06 4.84 -11.05
C ALA A 104 -1.07 4.89 -12.08
N TYR A 105 -1.87 3.82 -12.17
CA TYR A 105 -2.91 3.73 -13.20
C TYR A 105 -4.05 4.73 -12.94
N LEU A 106 -4.49 4.85 -11.69
CA LEU A 106 -5.53 5.79 -11.26
C LEU A 106 -5.09 7.23 -11.48
N ALA A 107 -3.89 7.58 -11.00
CA ALA A 107 -3.35 8.93 -11.06
C ALA A 107 -3.10 9.38 -12.51
N ASN A 108 -2.64 8.47 -13.38
CA ASN A 108 -2.38 8.80 -14.77
C ASN A 108 -3.67 9.26 -15.49
N VAL A 109 -4.77 8.51 -15.31
CA VAL A 109 -6.08 8.88 -15.90
C VAL A 109 -6.61 10.20 -15.33
N ILE A 110 -6.48 10.41 -14.02
CA ILE A 110 -6.90 11.67 -13.37
C ILE A 110 -6.06 12.85 -13.89
N SER A 111 -4.75 12.67 -14.08
CA SER A 111 -3.88 13.71 -14.61
C SER A 111 -4.25 14.12 -16.03
N GLU A 112 -4.60 13.17 -16.90
CA GLU A 112 -5.09 13.45 -18.26
C GLU A 112 -6.38 14.28 -18.23
N TYR A 113 -7.30 13.98 -17.33
CA TYR A 113 -8.50 14.79 -17.15
C TYR A 113 -8.16 16.24 -16.78
N PHE A 114 -7.26 16.45 -15.81
CA PHE A 114 -6.90 17.79 -15.37
C PHE A 114 -6.03 18.57 -16.38
N LYS A 115 -5.31 17.90 -17.29
CA LYS A 115 -4.68 18.56 -18.45
C LYS A 115 -5.71 19.25 -19.34
N ILE A 116 -6.88 18.62 -19.54
CA ILE A 116 -7.98 19.21 -20.32
C ILE A 116 -8.59 20.39 -19.56
N VAL A 117 -8.85 20.22 -18.26
CA VAL A 117 -9.41 21.27 -17.40
C VAL A 117 -8.51 22.52 -17.35
N ARG A 118 -7.18 22.33 -17.30
CA ARG A 118 -6.19 23.40 -17.24
C ARG A 118 -5.58 23.77 -18.60
N LYS A 119 -6.23 23.46 -19.73
CA LYS A 119 -5.66 23.66 -21.08
C LYS A 119 -5.19 25.11 -21.37
N ASP A 120 -5.84 26.10 -20.74
CA ASP A 120 -5.55 27.53 -20.93
C ASP A 120 -4.85 28.15 -19.69
N ALA A 121 -4.31 27.32 -18.79
CA ALA A 121 -3.69 27.72 -17.53
C ALA A 121 -2.33 27.02 -17.32
N HIS A 122 -1.72 27.24 -16.16
CA HIS A 122 -0.49 26.53 -15.77
C HIS A 122 -0.76 25.01 -15.69
N PRO A 123 0.04 24.18 -16.40
CA PRO A 123 -0.14 22.74 -16.37
C PRO A 123 -0.06 22.17 -14.95
N VAL A 124 -0.83 21.12 -14.69
CA VAL A 124 -0.71 20.35 -13.44
C VAL A 124 0.61 19.59 -13.47
N LEU A 125 1.43 19.77 -12.44
CA LEU A 125 2.65 18.99 -12.28
C LEU A 125 2.28 17.57 -11.85
N TYR A 126 2.73 16.57 -12.60
CA TYR A 126 2.56 15.17 -12.25
C TYR A 126 3.87 14.62 -11.71
N ALA A 127 3.86 14.16 -10.45
CA ALA A 127 5.02 13.66 -9.74
C ALA A 127 4.69 12.37 -9.00
N ALA A 128 5.71 11.57 -8.71
CA ALA A 128 5.58 10.29 -8.03
C ALA A 128 6.36 10.28 -6.71
N VAL A 129 5.90 9.44 -5.79
CA VAL A 129 6.58 9.09 -4.55
C VAL A 129 6.65 7.58 -4.41
N VAL A 130 7.82 7.06 -4.05
CA VAL A 130 8.01 5.65 -3.77
C VAL A 130 8.03 5.48 -2.26
N ALA A 131 7.02 4.82 -1.71
CA ALA A 131 6.90 4.50 -0.30
C ALA A 131 6.80 2.99 -0.10
N ARG A 132 7.47 2.47 0.93
CA ARG A 132 7.45 1.06 1.30
C ARG A 132 7.00 0.91 2.74
N SER A 133 6.03 0.04 2.97
CA SER A 133 5.69 -0.43 4.32
C SER A 133 6.62 -1.59 4.67
N TYR A 134 7.34 -1.46 5.77
CA TYR A 134 8.09 -2.56 6.37
C TYR A 134 7.32 -3.07 7.58
N SER A 135 6.97 -4.35 7.58
CA SER A 135 6.48 -5.05 8.77
C SER A 135 7.65 -5.75 9.45
N ASP A 136 8.30 -5.06 10.40
CA ASP A 136 9.29 -5.72 11.25
C ASP A 136 8.56 -6.56 12.32
N VAL A 137 8.99 -7.82 12.48
CA VAL A 137 8.41 -8.85 13.38
C VAL A 137 8.39 -8.41 14.86
N ARG A 138 8.96 -7.24 15.18
CA ARG A 138 8.96 -6.60 16.49
C ARG A 138 8.33 -5.20 16.40
N GLN A 139 7.02 -5.18 16.21
CA GLN A 139 6.07 -4.18 16.72
C GLN A 139 5.96 -2.77 16.12
N HIS A 140 6.62 -2.40 15.02
CA HIS A 140 6.24 -1.15 14.33
C HIS A 140 6.29 -1.28 12.81
N ASP A 141 5.12 -1.29 12.17
CA ASP A 141 5.00 -1.06 10.73
C ASP A 141 5.41 0.38 10.41
N ARG A 142 6.65 0.57 9.97
CA ARG A 142 7.18 1.89 9.58
C ARG A 142 7.08 2.06 8.08
N VAL A 143 6.48 3.16 7.66
CA VAL A 143 6.50 3.59 6.26
C VAL A 143 7.82 4.31 6.02
N MET A 144 8.54 3.89 4.99
CA MET A 144 9.77 4.53 4.52
C MET A 144 9.51 5.13 3.15
N VAL A 145 9.96 6.37 2.94
CA VAL A 145 9.93 7.01 1.62
C VAL A 145 11.30 6.89 1.00
N ASP A 146 11.39 6.20 -0.13
CA ASP A 146 12.64 6.03 -0.88
C ASP A 146 12.98 7.27 -1.69
N GLY A 147 11.97 8.00 -2.17
CA GLY A 147 12.17 9.23 -2.89
C GLY A 147 10.91 9.80 -3.54
N TRP A 148 11.03 11.07 -3.93
CA TRP A 148 10.04 11.82 -4.68
C TRP A 148 10.65 12.22 -6.02
N THR A 149 9.92 12.09 -7.13
CA THR A 149 10.40 12.61 -8.43
C THR A 149 10.35 14.14 -8.48
N TYR A 150 9.52 14.74 -7.62
CA TYR A 150 9.51 16.16 -7.34
C TYR A 150 9.50 16.35 -5.83
N SER A 151 10.61 16.82 -5.27
CA SER A 151 10.77 16.95 -3.82
C SER A 151 9.73 17.92 -3.24
N PRO A 152 9.10 17.57 -2.10
CA PRO A 152 8.24 18.48 -1.34
C PRO A 152 8.92 19.81 -0.96
N GLU A 153 10.25 19.87 -0.92
CA GLU A 153 11.01 21.10 -0.64
C GLU A 153 10.84 22.19 -1.72
N HIS A 154 10.38 21.81 -2.92
CA HIS A 154 10.18 22.74 -4.02
C HIS A 154 8.74 23.26 -4.11
N LEU A 155 7.84 22.76 -3.26
CA LEU A 155 6.46 23.21 -3.21
C LEU A 155 6.36 24.64 -2.70
N ARG A 156 5.41 25.39 -3.24
CA ARG A 156 5.15 26.78 -2.87
C ARG A 156 4.00 26.84 -1.88
N HIS A 157 4.01 27.88 -1.06
CA HIS A 157 2.86 28.15 -0.20
C HIS A 157 1.62 28.43 -1.06
N GLY A 158 0.53 27.70 -0.79
CA GLY A 158 -0.72 27.78 -1.54
C GLY A 158 -0.85 26.79 -2.71
N ASP A 159 0.17 25.99 -3.01
CA ASP A 159 0.05 24.89 -3.98
C ASP A 159 -1.03 23.90 -3.51
N LYS A 160 -1.99 23.60 -4.39
CA LYS A 160 -3.01 22.57 -4.15
C LYS A 160 -2.47 21.21 -4.55
N ILE A 161 -2.43 20.29 -3.60
CA ILE A 161 -1.84 18.96 -3.78
C ILE A 161 -2.94 17.92 -3.82
N LEU A 162 -2.94 17.08 -4.87
CA LEU A 162 -3.75 15.87 -4.91
C LEU A 162 -2.83 14.65 -4.80
N LEU A 163 -2.83 14.01 -3.63
CA LEU A 163 -2.13 12.75 -3.38
C LEU A 163 -3.05 11.58 -3.77
N ILE A 164 -2.57 10.71 -4.65
CA ILE A 164 -3.35 9.62 -5.23
C ILE A 164 -2.69 8.27 -4.94
N ASP A 165 -3.49 7.33 -4.45
CA ASP A 165 -3.12 5.91 -4.33
C ASP A 165 -4.23 5.01 -4.85
N ASP A 166 -3.97 3.73 -5.09
CA ASP A 166 -5.03 2.79 -5.49
C ASP A 166 -5.94 2.41 -4.33
N ILE A 167 -5.37 2.18 -3.14
CA ILE A 167 -6.11 1.73 -1.97
C ILE A 167 -5.71 2.46 -0.69
N PHE A 168 -6.72 2.90 0.06
CA PHE A 168 -6.57 3.22 1.49
C PHE A 168 -6.97 1.99 2.29
N ASP A 169 -5.98 1.19 2.67
CA ASP A 169 -6.14 0.02 3.52
C ASP A 169 -5.94 0.41 4.99
N SER A 170 -4.79 0.11 5.61
CA SER A 170 -4.50 0.59 6.97
C SER A 170 -4.37 2.12 7.10
N GLY A 171 -4.19 2.84 5.98
CA GLY A 171 -4.01 4.29 5.94
C GLY A 171 -2.61 4.81 6.30
N ARG A 172 -1.70 3.95 6.74
CA ARG A 172 -0.36 4.34 7.23
C ARG A 172 0.46 5.09 6.19
N THR A 173 0.51 4.57 4.94
CA THR A 173 1.26 5.20 3.85
C THR A 173 0.78 6.61 3.58
N ILE A 174 -0.54 6.78 3.37
CA ILE A 174 -1.15 8.09 3.13
C ILE A 174 -0.91 9.05 4.28
N ASN A 175 -1.10 8.62 5.53
CA ASN A 175 -0.89 9.49 6.69
C ASN A 175 0.55 9.99 6.73
N HIS A 176 1.53 9.09 6.57
CA HIS A 176 2.94 9.46 6.57
C HIS A 176 3.30 10.41 5.43
N LEU A 177 2.78 10.19 4.22
CA LEU A 177 3.03 11.09 3.08
C LEU A 177 2.41 12.48 3.29
N VAL A 178 1.20 12.54 3.85
CA VAL A 178 0.54 13.81 4.16
C VAL A 178 1.25 14.54 5.30
N GLU A 179 1.74 13.85 6.32
CA GLU A 179 2.57 14.43 7.38
C GLU A 179 3.83 15.08 6.81
N ILE A 180 4.55 14.40 5.91
CA ILE A 180 5.73 14.98 5.24
C ILE A 180 5.38 16.29 4.53
N LEU A 181 4.24 16.34 3.80
CA LEU A 181 3.81 17.56 3.10
C LEU A 181 3.44 18.69 4.07
N ILE A 182 2.79 18.36 5.20
CA ILE A 182 2.45 19.33 6.25
C ILE A 182 3.71 19.89 6.92
N ASP A 183 4.69 19.03 7.21
CA ASP A 183 5.98 19.42 7.79
C ASP A 183 6.77 20.36 6.86
N LYS A 184 6.48 20.34 5.55
CA LYS A 184 7.00 21.32 4.57
C LYS A 184 6.21 22.62 4.49
N GLY A 185 5.21 22.79 5.35
CA GLY A 185 4.45 24.03 5.46
C GLY A 185 3.25 24.11 4.51
N ILE A 186 2.85 23.00 3.90
CA ILE A 186 1.62 22.94 3.12
C ILE A 186 0.43 22.74 4.07
N PRO A 187 -0.54 23.66 4.11
CA PRO A 187 -1.70 23.51 4.97
C PRO A 187 -2.53 22.27 4.62
N ARG A 188 -3.02 21.52 5.62
CA ARG A 188 -3.84 20.31 5.39
C ARG A 188 -5.04 20.56 4.46
N LYS A 189 -5.64 21.75 4.48
CA LYS A 189 -6.78 22.12 3.62
C LYS A 189 -6.44 22.12 2.11
N ASP A 190 -5.17 22.33 1.77
CA ASP A 190 -4.66 22.42 0.40
C ASP A 190 -4.15 21.06 -0.10
N ILE A 191 -4.07 20.07 0.79
CA ILE A 191 -3.75 18.67 0.46
C ILE A 191 -5.07 17.90 0.37
N LYS A 192 -5.29 17.17 -0.71
CA LYS A 192 -6.41 16.26 -0.88
C LYS A 192 -5.90 14.86 -1.16
N VAL A 193 -6.52 13.87 -0.54
CA VAL A 193 -6.21 12.45 -0.76
C VAL A 193 -7.32 11.83 -1.59
N ALA A 194 -6.96 11.18 -2.70
CA ALA A 194 -7.87 10.41 -3.52
C ALA A 194 -7.41 8.96 -3.66
N VAL A 195 -8.31 8.02 -3.44
CA VAL A 195 -8.03 6.58 -3.60
C VAL A 195 -9.07 5.90 -4.48
N HIS A 196 -8.74 4.78 -5.10
CA HIS A 196 -9.77 4.00 -5.80
C HIS A 196 -10.66 3.27 -4.77
N ASP A 197 -10.04 2.49 -3.89
CA ASP A 197 -10.70 1.72 -2.85
C ASP A 197 -10.38 2.28 -1.46
N TYR A 198 -11.42 2.55 -0.68
CA TYR A 198 -11.29 2.98 0.70
C TYR A 198 -11.85 1.91 1.62
N LYS A 199 -10.98 1.22 2.34
CA LYS A 199 -11.36 0.30 3.41
C LYS A 199 -11.47 1.06 4.73
N PHE A 200 -12.64 0.95 5.35
CA PHE A 200 -12.92 1.53 6.66
C PHE A 200 -13.22 0.42 7.65
N PHE A 201 -12.25 0.16 8.54
CA PHE A 201 -12.32 -0.91 9.53
C PHE A 201 -13.04 -0.43 10.79
N SER A 202 -14.36 -0.53 10.81
CA SER A 202 -15.19 -0.03 11.91
C SER A 202 -15.00 -0.75 13.25
N TYR A 203 -14.41 -1.95 13.24
CA TYR A 203 -14.07 -2.68 14.48
C TYR A 203 -12.79 -2.19 15.16
N LYS A 204 -12.00 -1.32 14.52
CA LYS A 204 -10.83 -0.72 15.16
C LYS A 204 -11.26 0.48 15.98
N ASP A 205 -10.83 0.50 17.25
CA ASP A 205 -11.17 1.56 18.21
C ASP A 205 -10.73 2.95 17.72
N GLU A 206 -9.61 3.02 16.99
CA GLU A 206 -9.05 4.26 16.48
C GLU A 206 -8.78 4.18 14.98
N GLN A 207 -9.10 5.28 14.30
CA GLN A 207 -8.75 5.52 12.91
C GLN A 207 -7.63 6.54 12.85
N LEU A 208 -6.75 6.42 11.85
CA LEU A 208 -5.71 7.41 11.62
C LEU A 208 -6.32 8.79 11.29
N PRO A 209 -5.68 9.90 11.65
CA PRO A 209 -6.27 11.23 11.54
C PRO A 209 -6.53 11.67 10.10
N ILE A 210 -5.69 11.23 9.15
CA ILE A 210 -5.88 11.50 7.73
C ILE A 210 -6.69 10.38 7.10
N GLN A 211 -7.87 10.73 6.62
CA GLN A 211 -8.74 9.87 5.82
C GLN A 211 -8.82 10.39 4.37
N PRO A 212 -9.18 9.54 3.39
CA PRO A 212 -9.35 9.99 2.01
C PRO A 212 -10.41 11.09 1.88
N ASP A 213 -10.10 12.14 1.13
CA ASP A 213 -11.07 13.16 0.73
C ASP A 213 -11.96 12.63 -0.42
N TYR A 214 -11.42 11.77 -1.27
CA TYR A 214 -12.11 11.20 -2.43
C TYR A 214 -11.89 9.69 -2.55
N TRP A 215 -12.94 8.95 -2.87
CA TRP A 215 -12.87 7.52 -3.18
C TRP A 215 -13.83 7.09 -4.29
N CYS A 216 -13.50 6.03 -5.02
CA CYS A 216 -14.41 5.42 -6.00
C CYS A 216 -15.34 4.40 -5.34
N ARG A 217 -14.80 3.56 -4.45
CA ARG A 217 -15.53 2.54 -3.70
C ARG A 217 -15.16 2.62 -2.23
N LYS A 218 -16.16 2.55 -1.35
CA LYS A 218 -15.96 2.45 0.09
C LYS A 218 -16.38 1.06 0.54
N HIS A 219 -15.51 0.42 1.30
CA HIS A 219 -15.73 -0.89 1.92
C HIS A 219 -15.79 -0.68 3.42
N GLU A 220 -16.98 -0.76 3.99
CA GLU A 220 -17.16 -0.74 5.44
C GLU A 220 -16.99 -2.17 5.95
N ILE A 221 -15.99 -2.37 6.81
CA ILE A 221 -15.59 -3.67 7.30
C ILE A 221 -15.89 -3.71 8.80
N HIS A 222 -16.83 -4.55 9.21
CA HIS A 222 -17.30 -4.65 10.58
C HIS A 222 -16.63 -5.76 11.37
N THR A 223 -16.07 -6.75 10.68
CA THR A 223 -15.31 -7.84 11.29
C THR A 223 -14.09 -8.18 10.43
N PRO A 224 -13.01 -8.75 11.01
CA PRO A 224 -11.85 -9.17 10.22
C PRO A 224 -12.18 -10.13 9.06
N ASP A 225 -13.22 -10.96 9.24
CA ASP A 225 -13.62 -11.98 8.25
C ASP A 225 -14.37 -11.39 7.04
N GLU A 226 -14.85 -10.14 7.14
CA GLU A 226 -15.44 -9.39 6.03
C GLU A 226 -14.38 -8.75 5.12
N ASP A 227 -13.13 -8.71 5.56
CA ASP A 227 -12.05 -8.15 4.77
C ASP A 227 -11.83 -8.97 3.49
N ARG A 228 -11.54 -8.24 2.42
CA ARG A 228 -11.35 -8.81 1.09
C ARG A 228 -10.05 -8.32 0.47
N TRP A 229 -9.39 -9.22 -0.23
CA TRP A 229 -8.30 -8.84 -1.10
C TRP A 229 -8.86 -8.28 -2.40
N ILE A 230 -8.40 -7.10 -2.81
CA ILE A 230 -8.74 -6.49 -4.09
C ILE A 230 -7.52 -6.67 -4.98
N HIS A 231 -7.58 -7.62 -5.91
CA HIS A 231 -6.53 -7.89 -6.87
C HIS A 231 -6.64 -6.91 -8.04
N TYR A 232 -5.74 -5.93 -8.08
CA TYR A 232 -5.66 -5.00 -9.20
C TYR A 232 -5.00 -5.70 -10.40
N MET A 233 -5.78 -6.00 -11.43
CA MET A 233 -5.30 -6.68 -12.62
C MET A 233 -4.20 -5.91 -13.38
N SER A 234 -4.00 -4.62 -13.08
CA SER A 234 -3.01 -3.76 -13.72
C SER A 234 -1.58 -3.90 -13.17
N HIS A 235 -1.38 -4.37 -11.94
CA HIS A 235 -0.04 -4.31 -11.31
C HIS A 235 0.21 -5.34 -10.19
N GLU A 236 -0.69 -6.30 -9.97
CA GLU A 236 -0.50 -7.42 -9.03
C GLU A 236 -0.41 -8.76 -9.80
N LEU A 237 0.74 -9.43 -9.72
CA LEU A 237 0.95 -10.76 -10.34
C LEU A 237 1.45 -11.81 -9.34
N ILE A 238 2.03 -11.38 -8.22
CA ILE A 238 2.55 -12.27 -7.19
C ILE A 238 1.38 -12.86 -6.40
N GLY A 239 1.44 -14.16 -6.11
CA GLY A 239 0.42 -14.84 -5.32
C GLY A 239 -0.80 -15.32 -6.12
N LEU A 240 -0.73 -15.32 -7.46
CA LEU A 240 -1.74 -15.91 -8.32
C LEU A 240 -1.62 -17.45 -8.37
N SER A 241 -2.76 -18.12 -8.24
CA SER A 241 -2.92 -19.54 -8.50
C SER A 241 -3.10 -19.83 -9.99
N GLU A 242 -2.84 -21.07 -10.40
CA GLU A 242 -3.07 -21.52 -11.78
C GLU A 242 -4.51 -21.30 -12.23
N LYS A 243 -5.47 -21.57 -11.34
CA LYS A 243 -6.89 -21.37 -11.60
C LYS A 243 -7.20 -19.89 -11.86
N GLU A 244 -6.68 -18.99 -11.03
CA GLU A 244 -6.88 -17.54 -11.22
C GLU A 244 -6.22 -17.02 -12.49
N LEU A 245 -5.05 -17.55 -12.86
CA LEU A 245 -4.38 -17.21 -14.11
C LEU A 245 -5.20 -17.67 -15.32
N GLU A 246 -5.73 -18.89 -15.30
CA GLU A 246 -6.60 -19.41 -16.36
C GLU A 246 -7.86 -18.56 -16.52
N GLU A 247 -8.53 -18.24 -15.40
CA GLU A 247 -9.80 -17.51 -15.40
C GLU A 247 -9.65 -16.03 -15.75
N ASN A 248 -8.55 -15.36 -15.36
CA ASN A 248 -8.44 -13.89 -15.43
C ASN A 248 -7.37 -13.37 -16.41
N TYR A 249 -6.48 -14.22 -16.91
CA TYR A 249 -5.41 -13.81 -17.83
C TYR A 249 -5.44 -14.62 -19.13
N TYR A 250 -5.43 -15.95 -19.04
CA TYR A 250 -5.26 -16.80 -20.22
C TYR A 250 -6.52 -16.98 -21.07
N HIS A 251 -7.70 -16.82 -20.46
CA HIS A 251 -8.97 -16.99 -21.14
C HIS A 251 -9.09 -16.09 -22.39
N ASP A 252 -8.72 -14.82 -22.23
CA ASP A 252 -8.85 -13.83 -23.31
C ASP A 252 -7.60 -13.78 -24.21
N ASP A 253 -6.43 -14.15 -23.68
CA ASP A 253 -5.17 -14.21 -24.42
C ASP A 253 -4.34 -15.45 -24.04
N PRO A 254 -4.51 -16.57 -24.77
CA PRO A 254 -3.78 -17.80 -24.53
C PRO A 254 -2.25 -17.67 -24.68
N GLU A 255 -1.74 -16.65 -25.38
CA GLU A 255 -0.30 -16.42 -25.54
C GLU A 255 0.36 -16.01 -24.20
N LEU A 256 -0.43 -15.58 -23.22
CA LEU A 256 0.05 -15.26 -21.88
C LEU A 256 0.50 -16.49 -21.08
N LYS A 257 0.06 -17.71 -21.43
CA LYS A 257 0.45 -18.95 -20.72
C LYS A 257 1.96 -19.17 -20.64
N PRO A 258 2.70 -19.23 -21.78
CA PRO A 258 4.15 -19.35 -21.73
C PRO A 258 4.83 -18.12 -21.10
N ILE A 259 4.27 -16.92 -21.25
CA ILE A 259 4.84 -15.67 -20.71
C ILE A 259 4.80 -15.65 -19.18
N LEU A 260 3.66 -15.99 -18.59
CA LEU A 260 3.47 -15.98 -17.14
C LEU A 260 3.93 -17.27 -16.44
N SER A 261 4.46 -18.24 -17.19
CA SER A 261 5.03 -19.48 -16.63
C SER A 261 6.17 -19.23 -15.63
N VAL A 262 6.84 -18.08 -15.72
CA VAL A 262 7.86 -17.62 -14.75
C VAL A 262 7.33 -17.53 -13.32
N LEU A 263 6.02 -17.30 -13.14
CA LEU A 263 5.37 -17.24 -11.83
C LEU A 263 5.34 -18.61 -11.13
N ASN A 264 5.39 -19.70 -11.91
CA ASN A 264 5.41 -21.06 -11.38
C ASN A 264 6.82 -21.57 -11.09
N ALA A 265 7.83 -21.03 -11.75
CA ALA A 265 9.24 -21.33 -11.47
C ALA A 265 9.74 -20.69 -10.14
N ALA A 266 8.98 -19.74 -9.61
CA ALA A 266 9.30 -19.02 -8.37
C ALA A 266 8.62 -19.59 -7.10
N LYS A 267 7.89 -20.70 -7.22
CA LYS A 267 7.27 -21.44 -6.10
C LYS A 267 8.19 -22.56 -5.63
#